data_AF-A0A6A9QEY1-F1
#
_entry.id   AF-A0A6A9QEY1-F1
#
_cell.length_a   1.000
_cell.length_b   1.000
_cell.length_c   1.000
_cell.angle_alpha   90.00
_cell.angle_beta   90.00
_cell.angle_gamma   90.00
#
_symmetry.space_group_name_H-M   'P 1'
#
loop_
_entity.id
_entity.type
_entity.pdbx_description
1 polymer ?
#
loop_
_entity_poly.entity_id
_entity_poly.type
_entity_poly.pdbx_seq_one_letter_code
_entity_poly.pdbx_strand_id
1 'polypeptide(L)'
;MKSDKILEYCRTPKSFTELKELTGLSDAGLYKALNKFLEEGLIRKTEEGKYVTTDKGEKAYNTQLKSLMEEGIWIEYYGIGEDKIREILKILKSVKGEFYLKASKSADESLLEQLIILQELNRNE
;
A
#
# COMPACT_ATOMS: atom_id res chain seq x y z
N MET A 1 -8.00 2.83 4.84
CA MET A 1 -9.37 3.11 4.34
C MET A 1 -9.58 2.37 3.01
N LYS A 2 -10.80 1.95 2.64
CA LYS A 2 -11.03 1.17 1.38
C LYS A 2 -10.57 1.90 0.10
N SER A 3 -10.46 3.23 0.15
CA SER A 3 -9.93 4.09 -0.91
C SER A 3 -8.43 3.88 -1.22
N ASP A 4 -7.64 3.47 -0.23
CA ASP A 4 -6.17 3.45 -0.35
C ASP A 4 -5.72 2.31 -1.29
N LYS A 5 -6.59 1.30 -1.46
CA LYS A 5 -6.41 0.21 -2.43
C LYS A 5 -6.66 0.62 -3.88
N ILE A 6 -7.28 1.77 -4.15
CA ILE A 6 -7.51 2.23 -5.54
C ILE A 6 -6.17 2.48 -6.24
N LEU A 7 -5.19 3.11 -5.56
CA LEU A 7 -3.86 3.34 -6.13
C LEU A 7 -3.12 2.04 -6.44
N GLU A 8 -3.33 1.02 -5.60
CA GLU A 8 -2.80 -0.32 -5.81
C GLU A 8 -3.40 -0.98 -7.05
N TYR A 9 -4.74 -1.02 -7.16
CA TYR A 9 -5.40 -1.65 -8.29
C TYR A 9 -5.13 -0.93 -9.61
N CYS A 10 -5.01 0.40 -9.57
CA CYS A 10 -4.69 1.22 -10.73
C CYS A 10 -3.21 1.13 -11.18
N ARG A 11 -2.35 0.33 -10.52
CA ARG A 11 -1.00 0.02 -11.06
C ARG A 11 -1.07 -0.61 -12.47
N THR A 12 -2.19 -1.24 -12.77
CA THR A 12 -2.58 -1.61 -14.14
C THR A 12 -3.83 -0.81 -14.54
N PRO A 13 -4.04 -0.50 -15.83
CA PRO A 13 -5.24 0.24 -16.24
C PRO A 13 -6.53 -0.47 -15.84
N LYS A 14 -7.41 0.22 -15.10
CA LYS A 14 -8.71 -0.30 -14.64
C LYS A 14 -9.88 0.59 -15.04
N SER A 15 -10.97 -0.03 -15.46
CA SER A 15 -12.25 0.65 -15.65
C SER A 15 -12.91 0.99 -14.32
N PHE A 16 -13.91 1.89 -14.36
CA PHE A 16 -14.72 2.19 -13.18
C PHE A 16 -15.42 0.95 -12.62
N THR A 17 -15.96 0.10 -13.50
CA THR A 17 -16.65 -1.14 -13.12
C THR A 17 -15.70 -2.12 -12.42
N GLU A 18 -14.51 -2.36 -12.96
CA GLU A 18 -13.50 -3.21 -12.31
C GLU A 18 -13.13 -2.67 -10.92
N LEU A 19 -12.93 -1.36 -10.79
CA LEU A 19 -12.59 -0.74 -9.50
C LEU A 19 -13.73 -0.85 -8.50
N LYS A 20 -14.98 -0.73 -8.94
CA LYS A 20 -16.16 -0.93 -8.09
C LYS A 20 -16.19 -2.35 -7.53
N GLU A 21 -15.97 -3.35 -8.37
CA GLU A 21 -15.91 -4.77 -7.97
C GLU A 21 -14.76 -5.04 -7.00
N LEU A 22 -13.56 -4.52 -7.29
CA LEU A 22 -12.35 -4.74 -6.49
C LEU A 22 -12.37 -4.03 -5.13
N THR A 23 -13.06 -2.89 -5.03
CA THR A 23 -13.07 -2.05 -3.81
C THR A 23 -14.33 -2.23 -2.97
N GLY A 24 -15.44 -2.67 -3.58
CA GLY A 24 -16.75 -2.76 -2.94
C GLY A 24 -17.32 -1.39 -2.53
N LEU A 25 -16.87 -0.30 -3.15
CA LEU A 25 -17.39 1.05 -2.92
C LEU A 25 -18.71 1.27 -3.66
N SER A 26 -19.56 2.15 -3.13
CA SER A 26 -20.71 2.66 -3.88
C SER A 26 -20.26 3.55 -5.05
N ASP A 27 -21.12 3.75 -6.05
CA ASP A 27 -20.79 4.58 -7.23
C ASP A 27 -20.39 6.00 -6.82
N ALA A 28 -21.16 6.63 -5.94
CA ALA A 28 -20.84 7.95 -5.42
C ALA A 28 -19.52 7.98 -4.63
N GLY A 29 -19.24 6.93 -3.85
CA GLY A 29 -18.00 6.82 -3.08
C GLY A 29 -16.77 6.64 -3.97
N LEU A 30 -16.87 5.75 -4.96
CA LEU A 30 -15.79 5.52 -5.92
C LEU A 30 -15.56 6.75 -6.80
N TYR A 31 -16.61 7.39 -7.29
CA TYR A 31 -16.51 8.61 -8.08
C TYR A 31 -15.80 9.73 -7.30
N LYS A 32 -16.21 9.97 -6.05
CA LYS A 32 -15.57 10.96 -5.17
C LYS A 32 -14.08 10.66 -4.95
N ALA A 33 -13.72 9.40 -4.71
CA ALA A 33 -12.34 9.00 -4.51
C ALA A 33 -11.50 9.16 -5.79
N LEU A 34 -12.02 8.73 -6.94
CA LEU A 34 -11.32 8.84 -8.22
C LEU A 34 -11.11 10.29 -8.64
N ASN A 35 -12.11 11.16 -8.48
CA ASN A 35 -11.97 12.58 -8.79
C ASN A 35 -10.90 13.23 -7.92
N LYS A 36 -10.90 12.96 -6.61
CA LYS A 36 -9.85 13.44 -5.71
C LYS A 36 -8.46 13.01 -6.20
N PHE A 37 -8.28 11.75 -6.56
CA PHE A 37 -6.98 11.25 -7.03
C PHE A 37 -6.58 11.79 -8.42
N LEU A 38 -7.54 12.09 -9.29
CA LEU A 38 -7.29 12.78 -10.55
C LEU A 38 -6.85 14.23 -10.30
N GLU A 39 -7.56 14.96 -9.44
CA GLU A 39 -7.23 16.34 -9.05
C GLU A 39 -5.84 16.44 -8.39
N GLU A 40 -5.50 15.48 -7.54
CA GLU A 40 -4.18 15.39 -6.91
C GLU A 40 -3.08 14.86 -7.86
N GLY A 41 -3.43 14.42 -9.06
CA GLY A 41 -2.50 13.87 -10.06
C GLY A 41 -1.90 12.51 -9.67
N LEU A 42 -2.55 11.76 -8.77
CA LEU A 42 -2.12 10.43 -8.33
C LEU A 42 -2.52 9.34 -9.33
N ILE A 43 -3.61 9.56 -10.06
CA ILE A 43 -4.04 8.72 -11.18
C ILE A 43 -4.29 9.58 -12.40
N ARG A 44 -4.34 8.97 -13.58
CA ARG A 44 -4.75 9.60 -14.84
C ARG A 44 -5.71 8.69 -15.60
N LYS A 45 -6.47 9.26 -16.54
CA LYS A 45 -7.20 8.49 -17.53
C LYS A 45 -6.30 8.17 -18.72
N THR A 46 -6.42 6.95 -19.23
CA THR A 46 -5.90 6.52 -20.53
C THR A 46 -6.83 7.01 -21.65
N GLU A 47 -6.40 6.90 -22.90
CA GLU A 47 -7.24 7.24 -24.07
C GLU A 47 -8.53 6.39 -24.13
N GLU A 48 -8.47 5.15 -23.62
CA GLU A 48 -9.63 4.25 -23.49
C GLU A 48 -10.55 4.59 -22.30
N GLY A 49 -10.25 5.64 -21.54
CA GLY A 49 -11.05 6.04 -20.38
C GLY A 49 -10.81 5.23 -19.10
N LYS A 50 -9.84 4.29 -19.09
CA LYS A 50 -9.42 3.55 -17.89
C LYS A 50 -8.51 4.39 -17.00
N TYR A 51 -8.54 4.15 -15.70
CA TYR A 51 -7.70 4.80 -14.68
C TYR A 51 -6.40 4.03 -14.51
N VAL A 52 -5.28 4.76 -14.44
CA VAL A 52 -3.95 4.20 -14.17
C VAL A 52 -3.17 5.11 -13.23
N THR A 53 -2.41 4.52 -12.31
CA THR A 53 -1.58 5.22 -11.34
C THR A 53 -0.43 5.95 -12.05
N THR A 54 -0.10 7.16 -11.57
CA THR A 54 1.07 7.93 -12.03
C THR A 54 2.27 7.65 -11.13
N ASP A 55 3.48 8.07 -11.52
CA ASP A 55 4.65 8.01 -10.65
C ASP A 55 4.44 8.72 -9.30
N LYS A 56 3.66 9.81 -9.30
CA LYS A 56 3.27 10.52 -8.07
C LYS A 56 2.34 9.67 -7.22
N GLY A 57 1.37 9.01 -7.82
CA GLY A 57 0.47 8.08 -7.14
C GLY A 57 1.19 6.86 -6.58
N GLU A 58 2.17 6.32 -7.30
CA GLU A 58 2.99 5.20 -6.83
C GLU A 58 3.85 5.62 -5.63
N LYS A 59 4.48 6.79 -5.69
CA LYS A 59 5.19 7.37 -4.54
C LYS A 59 4.24 7.55 -3.36
N ALA A 60 3.09 8.18 -3.56
CA ALA A 60 2.11 8.42 -2.50
C ALA A 60 1.56 7.12 -1.87
N TYR A 61 1.39 6.06 -2.66
CA TYR A 61 0.99 4.74 -2.19
C TYR A 61 2.10 4.06 -1.39
N ASN A 62 3.36 4.20 -1.81
CA ASN A 62 4.50 3.58 -1.13
C ASN A 62 4.89 4.34 0.15
N THR A 63 4.66 5.65 0.23
CA THR A 63 4.94 6.48 1.42
C THR A 63 3.87 6.35 2.52
N GLN A 64 3.14 5.23 2.56
CA GLN A 64 2.23 4.90 3.64
C GLN A 64 2.85 3.78 4.48
N LEU A 65 2.74 3.87 5.80
CA LEU A 65 3.09 2.78 6.68
C LEU A 65 2.10 1.64 6.46
N LYS A 66 2.62 0.45 6.15
CA LYS A 66 1.83 -0.75 5.87
C LYS A 66 2.30 -1.89 6.74
N SER A 67 1.42 -2.87 6.94
CA SER A 67 1.76 -4.12 7.58
C SER A 67 1.19 -5.31 6.81
N LEU A 68 1.94 -6.41 6.81
CA LEU A 68 1.49 -7.71 6.31
C LEU A 68 1.76 -8.78 7.36
N MET A 69 0.83 -9.73 7.48
CA MET A 69 0.95 -10.91 8.31
C MET A 69 0.67 -12.14 7.47
N GLU A 70 1.65 -13.03 7.37
CA GLU A 70 1.56 -14.26 6.58
C GLU A 70 2.38 -15.37 7.22
N GLU A 71 1.76 -16.51 7.53
CA GLU A 71 2.45 -17.73 8.03
C GLU A 71 3.43 -17.47 9.21
N GLY A 72 3.03 -16.68 10.21
CA GLY A 72 3.87 -16.35 11.37
C GLY A 72 4.95 -15.30 11.11
N ILE A 73 4.95 -14.69 9.92
CA ILE A 73 5.81 -13.56 9.57
C ILE A 73 4.97 -12.29 9.61
N TRP A 74 5.35 -11.36 10.48
CA TRP A 74 4.82 -10.01 10.53
C TRP A 74 5.87 -9.04 9.99
N ILE A 75 5.50 -8.23 8.99
CA ILE A 75 6.34 -7.17 8.46
C ILE A 75 5.62 -5.84 8.47
N GLU A 76 6.26 -4.82 9.03
CA GLU A 76 5.88 -3.41 8.91
C GLU A 76 6.83 -2.73 7.93
N TYR A 77 6.30 -1.99 6.97
CA TYR A 77 7.11 -1.41 5.93
C TYR A 77 6.62 -0.06 5.40
N TYR A 78 7.59 0.72 4.91
CA TYR A 78 7.39 2.07 4.39
C TYR A 78 8.28 2.33 3.18
N GLY A 79 7.77 2.98 2.15
CA GLY A 79 8.53 3.39 0.96
C GLY A 79 8.91 2.23 0.02
N ILE A 80 8.52 1.01 0.37
CA ILE A 80 8.79 -0.22 -0.40
C ILE A 80 7.49 -0.71 -1.03
N GLY A 81 7.54 -1.08 -2.31
CA GLY A 81 6.40 -1.67 -3.01
C GLY A 81 6.04 -3.05 -2.42
N GLU A 82 4.75 -3.31 -2.27
CA GLU A 82 4.26 -4.56 -1.66
C GLU A 82 4.74 -5.82 -2.40
N ASP A 83 4.89 -5.76 -3.73
CA ASP A 83 5.44 -6.87 -4.53
C ASP A 83 6.83 -7.29 -4.05
N LYS A 84 7.67 -6.34 -3.65
CA LYS A 84 9.00 -6.60 -3.07
C LYS A 84 8.94 -7.14 -1.66
N ILE A 85 7.98 -6.69 -0.86
CA ILE A 85 7.72 -7.28 0.45
C ILE A 85 7.31 -8.75 0.31
N ARG A 86 6.46 -9.07 -0.66
CA ARG A 86 6.06 -10.47 -0.93
C ARG A 86 7.23 -11.33 -1.41
N GLU A 87 8.20 -10.78 -2.14
CA GLU A 87 9.46 -11.48 -2.45
C GLU A 87 10.25 -11.81 -1.18
N ILE A 88 10.35 -10.88 -0.21
CA ILE A 88 11.01 -11.12 1.10
C ILE A 88 10.27 -12.20 1.89
N LEU A 89 8.94 -12.14 1.96
CA LEU A 89 8.13 -13.12 2.67
C LEU A 89 8.36 -14.55 2.14
N LYS A 90 8.45 -14.73 0.81
CA LYS A 90 8.74 -16.04 0.20
C LYS A 90 10.05 -16.65 0.67
N ILE A 91 11.09 -15.83 0.88
CA ILE A 91 12.38 -16.29 1.39
C ILE A 91 12.22 -16.77 2.84
N LEU A 92 11.57 -15.97 3.67
CA LEU A 92 11.39 -16.24 5.11
C LEU A 92 10.51 -17.46 5.38
N LYS A 93 9.51 -17.73 4.55
CA LYS A 93 8.66 -18.93 4.66
C LYS A 93 9.44 -20.25 4.65
N SER A 94 10.60 -20.28 4.01
CA SER A 94 11.46 -21.47 3.99
C SER A 94 12.16 -21.73 5.33
N VAL A 95 12.13 -20.76 6.25
CA VAL A 95 12.78 -20.83 7.55
C VAL A 95 11.72 -21.10 8.63
N LYS A 96 11.93 -22.13 9.43
CA LYS A 96 11.02 -22.48 10.53
C LYS A 96 11.14 -21.43 11.64
N GLY A 97 10.04 -20.73 11.96
CA GLY A 97 9.98 -19.81 13.08
C GLY A 97 8.95 -18.70 12.88
N GLU A 98 8.82 -17.84 13.89
CA GLU A 98 8.07 -16.58 13.80
C GLU A 98 9.06 -15.44 13.52
N PHE A 99 8.66 -14.52 12.65
CA PHE A 99 9.49 -13.40 12.26
C PHE A 99 8.76 -12.09 12.44
N TYR A 100 9.49 -11.09 12.95
CA TYR A 100 9.05 -9.71 12.96
C TYR A 100 10.09 -8.85 12.23
N LEU A 101 9.65 -8.13 11.19
CA LEU A 101 10.52 -7.31 10.36
C LEU A 101 10.00 -5.88 10.27
N LYS A 102 10.96 -4.95 10.25
CA LYS A 102 10.76 -3.56 9.87
C LYS A 102 11.59 -3.28 8.64
N ALA A 103 10.97 -2.79 7.58
CA ALA A 103 11.65 -2.50 6.33
C ALA A 103 11.27 -1.12 5.83
N SER A 104 12.26 -0.25 5.60
CA SER A 104 12.01 1.08 5.04
C SER A 104 12.92 1.34 3.84
N LYS A 105 12.35 2.04 2.85
CA LYS A 105 13.13 2.74 1.82
C LYS A 105 12.87 4.23 2.04
N SER A 106 13.68 4.80 2.90
CA SER A 106 13.61 6.20 3.31
C SER A 106 15.03 6.72 3.52
N ALA A 107 15.31 7.93 3.05
CA ALA A 107 16.47 8.70 3.52
C ALA A 107 16.15 9.48 4.81
N ASP A 108 14.89 9.45 5.25
CA ASP A 108 14.36 10.14 6.42
C ASP A 108 14.36 9.18 7.63
N GLU A 109 15.27 9.45 8.56
CA GLU A 109 15.51 8.69 9.80
C GLU A 109 14.34 8.79 10.79
N SER A 110 13.52 9.85 10.73
CA SER A 110 12.39 10.04 11.65
C SER A 110 11.28 8.98 11.48
N LEU A 111 11.15 8.42 10.27
CA LEU A 111 10.21 7.34 9.99
C LEU A 111 10.72 5.98 10.49
N LEU A 112 12.05 5.78 10.52
CA LEU A 112 12.68 4.64 11.18
C LEU A 112 12.44 4.68 12.69
N GLU A 113 12.51 5.86 13.30
CA GLU A 113 12.16 6.06 14.71
C GLU A 113 10.70 5.72 15.01
N GLN A 114 9.75 6.17 14.17
CA GLN A 114 8.33 5.81 14.32
C GLN A 114 8.09 4.30 14.22
N LEU A 115 8.78 3.62 13.30
CA LEU A 115 8.75 2.17 13.22
C LEU A 115 9.25 1.56 14.53
N ILE A 116 10.34 2.05 15.14
CA ILE A 116 10.90 1.49 16.38
C ILE A 116 9.96 1.67 17.60
N ILE A 117 9.31 2.82 17.76
CA ILE A 117 8.53 3.19 18.97
C ILE A 117 7.33 2.26 19.25
N LEU A 118 6.75 1.61 18.23
CA LEU A 118 5.61 0.69 18.42
C LEU A 118 5.92 -0.57 19.27
N GLN A 119 7.20 -0.86 19.58
CA GLN A 119 7.58 -1.96 20.49
C GLN A 119 7.44 -1.62 21.98
N GLU A 120 7.52 -0.35 22.37
CA GLU A 120 7.50 0.02 23.80
C GLU A 120 6.09 0.19 24.36
N LEU A 121 5.11 0.53 23.52
CA LEU A 121 3.72 0.69 23.95
C LEU A 121 3.00 -0.66 24.15
N ASN A 122 3.37 -1.71 23.39
CA ASN A 122 2.79 -3.05 23.52
C ASN A 122 3.51 -3.96 24.52
N ARG A 123 4.56 -3.49 25.20
CA ARG A 123 5.26 -4.22 26.27
C ARG A 123 4.79 -3.84 27.67
N ASN A 124 3.93 -2.83 27.79
CA ASN A 124 3.45 -2.27 29.06
C ASN A 124 1.97 -2.55 29.35
N GLU A 125 1.34 -3.51 28.64
CA GLU A 125 0.03 -4.08 28.99
C GLU A 125 0.15 -5.53 29.45
#